data_AF-A0A9P6R6G3-F1
#
_entry.id   AF-A0A9P6R6G3-F1
#
_cell.length_a   1.000
_cell.length_b   1.000
_cell.length_c   1.000
_cell.angle_alpha   90.00
_cell.angle_beta   90.00
_cell.angle_gamma   90.00
#
_symmetry.space_group_name_H-M   'P 1'
#
loop_
_entity.id
_entity.type
_entity.pdbx_description
1 polymer ?
#
loop_
_entity_poly.entity_id
_entity_poly.type
_entity_poly.pdbx_seq_one_letter_code
_entity_poly.pdbx_strand_id
1 'polypeptide(L)'
;QGAIPTVGELDGEYLVDQAQSALVWQLPSISSENAAGSMEFNCMGEDVESYFPVSVQFESERLICAVDVEAVTLVADGSEVPFSKQSILTPVEYSVV
;
A
#
# COMPACT_ATOMS: atom_id res chain seq x y z
N GLN A 1 14.88 -19.97 -12.70
CA GLN A 1 15.55 -18.68 -12.44
C GLN A 1 14.65 -17.62 -13.05
N GLY A 2 14.05 -16.76 -12.22
CA GLY A 2 13.19 -15.68 -12.71
C GLY A 2 13.99 -14.71 -13.57
N ALA A 3 13.36 -14.13 -14.58
CA ALA A 3 14.01 -13.12 -15.42
C ALA A 3 14.32 -11.87 -14.59
N ILE A 4 15.49 -11.27 -14.83
CA ILE A 4 15.85 -10.00 -14.20
C ILE A 4 15.20 -8.88 -15.03
N PRO A 5 14.30 -8.07 -14.45
CA PRO A 5 13.67 -6.98 -15.19
C PRO A 5 14.66 -5.83 -15.43
N THR A 6 14.53 -5.20 -16.59
CA THR A 6 15.12 -3.90 -16.91
C THR A 6 14.04 -2.85 -16.78
N VAL A 7 14.13 -1.99 -15.77
CA VAL A 7 13.17 -0.91 -15.51
C VAL A 7 13.51 0.32 -16.36
N GLY A 8 12.49 0.88 -17.01
CA GLY A 8 12.54 2.09 -17.84
C GLY A 8 12.05 3.32 -17.07
N GLU A 9 11.03 4.01 -17.61
CA GLU A 9 10.38 5.11 -16.90
C GLU A 9 9.72 4.61 -15.61
N LEU A 10 9.90 5.38 -14.53
CA LEU A 10 9.49 4.98 -13.19
C LEU A 10 9.16 6.20 -12.35
N ASP A 11 7.98 6.20 -11.76
CA ASP A 11 7.64 7.03 -10.62
C ASP A 11 8.01 6.31 -9.32
N GLY A 12 8.73 6.98 -8.41
CA GLY A 12 9.16 6.38 -7.14
C GLY A 12 10.39 5.47 -7.29
N GLU A 13 10.38 4.34 -6.58
CA GLU A 13 11.53 3.43 -6.47
C GLU A 13 11.11 1.98 -6.76
N TYR A 14 12.09 1.13 -7.05
CA TYR A 14 11.85 -0.30 -7.20
C TYR A 14 12.92 -1.14 -6.52
N LEU A 15 12.56 -2.36 -6.15
CA LEU A 15 13.49 -3.39 -5.71
C LEU A 15 13.14 -4.72 -6.37
N VAL A 16 14.15 -5.54 -6.61
CA VAL A 16 13.98 -6.92 -7.10
C VAL A 16 14.13 -7.86 -5.91
N ASP A 17 13.02 -8.40 -5.42
CA ASP A 17 13.02 -9.42 -4.38
C ASP A 17 13.25 -10.80 -5.02
N GLN A 18 14.50 -11.26 -4.97
CA GLN A 18 14.87 -12.56 -5.52
C GLN A 18 14.29 -13.75 -4.75
N ALA A 19 14.00 -13.60 -3.45
CA ALA A 19 13.44 -14.67 -2.64
C ALA A 19 11.98 -14.92 -3.01
N GLN A 20 11.24 -13.84 -3.31
CA GLN A 20 9.85 -13.91 -3.77
C GLN A 20 9.71 -13.95 -5.30
N SER A 21 10.82 -13.80 -6.04
CA SER A 21 10.82 -13.63 -7.50
C SER A 21 9.89 -12.50 -7.96
N ALA A 22 9.94 -11.37 -7.26
CA ALA A 22 9.03 -10.23 -7.46
C ALA A 22 9.79 -8.95 -7.81
N LEU A 23 9.21 -8.14 -8.70
CA LEU A 23 9.57 -6.74 -8.89
C LEU A 23 8.62 -5.91 -8.01
N VAL A 24 9.17 -5.28 -6.98
CA VAL A 24 8.39 -4.50 -6.03
C VAL A 24 8.53 -3.01 -6.38
N TRP A 25 7.40 -2.40 -6.71
CA TRP A 25 7.28 -0.97 -6.98
C TRP A 25 6.88 -0.23 -5.71
N GLN A 26 7.67 0.78 -5.33
CA GLN A 26 7.48 1.54 -4.10
C GLN A 26 7.20 3.01 -4.39
N LEU A 27 6.03 3.46 -3.94
CA LEU A 27 5.61 4.86 -3.93
C LEU A 27 5.55 5.31 -2.47
N PRO A 28 6.51 6.13 -1.98
CA PRO A 28 6.60 6.47 -0.55
C PRO A 28 5.37 7.18 0.02
N SER A 29 4.65 7.93 -0.82
CA SER A 29 3.38 8.54 -0.46
C SER A 29 2.53 8.75 -1.71
N ILE A 30 1.22 8.60 -1.57
CA ILE A 30 0.23 8.88 -2.64
C ILE A 30 -0.82 9.81 -2.05
N SER A 31 -1.08 10.91 -2.75
CA SER A 31 -1.99 11.98 -2.35
C SER A 31 -2.65 12.59 -3.60
N SER A 32 -3.44 13.65 -3.42
CA SER A 32 -4.01 14.40 -4.55
C SER A 32 -2.97 15.07 -5.44
N GLU A 33 -1.75 15.32 -4.93
CA GLU A 33 -0.66 15.96 -5.70
C GLU A 33 0.04 14.98 -6.64
N ASN A 34 -0.06 13.67 -6.36
CA ASN A 34 0.57 12.59 -7.10
C ASN A 34 -0.38 11.38 -7.20
N ALA A 35 -1.62 11.65 -7.60
CA ALA A 35 -2.71 10.66 -7.63
C ALA A 35 -2.56 9.59 -8.73
N ALA A 36 -1.56 9.73 -9.60
CA ALA A 36 -1.22 8.80 -10.65
C ALA A 36 0.30 8.60 -10.69
N GLY A 37 0.71 7.41 -11.09
CA GLY A 37 2.09 7.06 -11.34
C GLY A 37 2.15 5.86 -12.28
N SER A 38 3.34 5.62 -12.81
CA SER A 38 3.61 4.56 -13.78
C SER A 38 4.97 3.92 -13.52
N MET A 39 5.09 2.66 -13.93
CA MET A 39 6.35 1.94 -13.99
C MET A 39 6.36 1.15 -15.30
N GLU A 40 7.38 1.40 -16.12
CA GLU A 40 7.66 0.64 -17.31
C GLU A 40 8.83 -0.31 -17.05
N PHE A 41 8.72 -1.56 -17.45
CA PHE A 41 9.82 -2.52 -17.37
C PHE A 41 9.75 -3.52 -18.51
N ASN A 42 10.91 -4.08 -18.84
CA ASN A 42 11.07 -5.17 -19.78
C ASN A 42 11.65 -6.37 -19.04
N CYS A 43 11.15 -7.58 -19.28
CA CYS A 43 11.77 -8.79 -18.77
C CYS A 43 11.58 -9.93 -19.77
N MET A 44 12.48 -10.91 -19.73
CA MET A 44 12.38 -12.06 -20.62
C MET A 44 11.29 -13.01 -20.10
N GLY A 45 10.23 -13.19 -20.87
CA GLY A 45 9.13 -14.09 -20.53
C GLY A 45 8.28 -14.34 -21.77
N GLU A 46 7.75 -15.55 -21.88
CA GLU A 46 6.82 -15.92 -22.97
C GLU A 46 5.36 -15.89 -22.49
N ASP A 47 5.14 -15.94 -21.18
CA ASP A 47 3.82 -16.05 -20.55
C ASP A 47 3.48 -14.79 -19.75
N VAL A 48 2.47 -14.05 -20.20
CA VAL A 48 1.97 -12.82 -19.56
C VAL A 48 1.25 -13.13 -18.25
N GLU A 49 0.66 -14.32 -18.10
CA GLU A 49 -0.05 -14.71 -16.87
C GLU A 49 0.92 -14.82 -15.68
N SER A 50 2.21 -14.99 -15.94
CA SER A 50 3.24 -15.08 -14.89
C SER A 50 3.46 -13.78 -14.10
N TYR A 51 2.94 -12.64 -14.56
CA TYR A 51 3.03 -11.34 -13.86
C TYR A 51 1.81 -11.05 -12.98
N PHE A 52 0.83 -11.96 -12.96
CA PHE A 52 -0.39 -11.83 -12.17
C PHE A 52 -0.43 -12.90 -11.06
N PRO A 53 -1.04 -12.61 -9.90
CA PRO A 53 -1.67 -11.33 -9.56
C PRO A 53 -0.67 -10.24 -9.17
N VAL A 54 -1.01 -8.98 -9.47
CA VAL A 54 -0.31 -7.82 -8.90
C VAL A 54 -0.89 -7.55 -7.52
N SER A 55 -0.06 -7.67 -6.48
CA SER A 55 -0.45 -7.40 -5.09
C SER A 55 -0.16 -5.94 -4.73
N VAL A 56 -1.09 -5.29 -4.02
CA VAL A 56 -0.95 -3.89 -3.55
C VAL A 56 -0.97 -3.86 -2.03
N GLN A 57 0.04 -3.22 -1.43
CA GLN A 57 0.12 -2.98 0.01
C GLN A 57 0.30 -1.49 0.28
N PHE A 58 -0.46 -0.97 1.24
CA PHE A 58 -0.32 0.40 1.73
C PHE A 58 -0.77 0.49 3.19
N GLU A 59 -0.42 1.59 3.84
CA GLU A 59 -0.92 1.98 5.15
C GLU A 59 -1.42 3.43 5.09
N SER A 60 -2.51 3.74 5.78
CA SER A 60 -2.99 5.11 5.93
C SER A 60 -3.54 5.37 7.32
N GLU A 61 -3.29 6.56 7.85
CA GLU A 61 -3.96 7.03 9.08
C GLU A 61 -5.42 7.45 8.82
N ARG A 62 -5.80 7.60 7.55
CA ARG A 62 -7.16 7.95 7.14
C ARG A 62 -7.96 6.69 6.82
N LEU A 63 -8.99 6.45 7.61
CA LEU A 63 -9.93 5.35 7.40
C LEU A 63 -10.87 5.63 6.21
N ILE A 64 -11.32 4.56 5.53
CA ILE A 64 -12.34 4.64 4.45
C ILE A 64 -13.66 5.18 5.01
N CYS A 65 -14.11 4.57 6.10
CA CYS A 65 -15.22 5.07 6.90
C CYS A 65 -14.62 5.97 7.99
N ALA A 66 -14.98 7.26 7.99
CA ALA A 66 -14.49 8.24 8.95
C ALA A 66 -15.13 8.06 10.35
N VAL A 67 -15.09 6.84 10.89
CA VAL A 67 -15.47 6.53 12.26
C VAL A 67 -14.38 7.04 13.19
N ASP A 68 -14.79 7.74 14.25
CA ASP A 68 -13.85 8.34 15.17
C ASP A 68 -14.36 8.29 16.62
N VAL A 69 -13.42 8.37 17.57
CA VAL A 69 -13.71 8.54 18.99
C VAL A 69 -13.75 10.03 19.30
N GLU A 70 -14.95 10.54 19.58
CA GLU A 70 -15.18 11.96 19.89
C GLU A 70 -14.79 12.29 21.35
N ALA A 71 -15.19 11.46 22.31
CA ALA A 71 -14.90 11.64 23.73
C ALA A 71 -14.85 10.30 24.48
N VAL A 72 -14.14 10.31 25.61
CA VAL A 72 -14.11 9.20 26.58
C VAL A 72 -14.57 9.74 27.93
N THR A 73 -15.58 9.13 28.53
CA THR A 73 -16.21 9.62 29.77
C THR A 73 -16.26 8.56 30.87
N LEU A 74 -16.12 8.95 32.13
CA LEU A 74 -16.34 8.08 33.28
C LEU A 74 -17.83 7.73 33.42
N VAL A 75 -18.14 6.45 33.65
CA VAL A 75 -19.52 5.98 33.84
C VAL A 75 -20.15 6.56 35.12
N ALA A 76 -19.35 6.84 36.15
CA ALA A 76 -19.83 7.25 37.46
C ALA A 76 -20.46 8.65 37.47
N ASP A 77 -19.87 9.60 36.74
CA ASP A 77 -20.25 11.02 36.78
C ASP A 77 -20.27 11.71 35.42
N GLY A 78 -19.92 11.02 34.33
CA GLY A 78 -19.88 11.56 32.98
C GLY A 78 -18.71 12.49 32.69
N SER A 79 -17.74 12.63 33.61
CA SER A 79 -16.57 13.49 33.38
C SER A 79 -15.68 12.95 32.25
N GLU A 80 -15.15 13.85 31.43
CA GLU A 80 -14.25 13.50 30.33
C GLU A 80 -12.85 13.10 30.84
N VAL A 81 -12.23 12.16 30.13
CA VAL A 81 -10.90 11.64 30.45
C VAL A 81 -9.96 11.81 29.25
N PRO A 82 -8.73 12.31 29.46
CA PRO A 82 -7.72 12.36 28.40
C PRO A 82 -7.45 10.96 27.82
N PHE A 83 -7.39 10.87 26.49
CA PHE A 83 -7.07 9.64 25.78
C PHE A 83 -6.18 9.93 24.57
N SER A 84 -5.55 8.88 24.04
CA SER A 84 -4.91 8.87 22.73
C SER A 84 -5.57 7.82 21.85
N LYS A 85 -5.52 8.02 20.54
CA LYS A 85 -6.02 7.07 19.54
C LYS A 85 -5.00 6.88 18.43
N GLN A 86 -5.02 5.70 17.83
CA GLN A 86 -4.29 5.38 16.61
C GLN A 86 -5.29 4.75 15.64
N SER A 87 -5.33 5.26 14.41
CA SER A 87 -6.15 4.72 13.34
C SER A 87 -5.23 4.26 12.21
N ILE A 88 -5.43 3.05 11.74
CA ILE A 88 -4.63 2.44 10.68
C ILE A 88 -5.57 1.75 9.71
N LEU A 89 -5.44 2.10 8.43
CA LEU A 89 -6.07 1.43 7.31
C LEU A 89 -5.00 0.66 6.55
N THR A 90 -5.14 -0.66 6.49
CA THR A 90 -4.32 -1.56 5.67
C THR A 90 -5.24 -2.52 4.91
N PRO A 91 -4.92 -2.88 3.66
CA PRO A 91 -5.64 -3.94 2.96
C PRO A 91 -5.35 -5.30 3.60
N VAL A 92 -6.36 -6.17 3.63
CA VAL A 92 -6.17 -7.60 3.97
C VAL A 92 -5.69 -8.35 2.73
N GLU A 93 -6.37 -8.13 1.61
CA GLU A 93 -5.99 -8.62 0.28
C GLU A 93 -6.42 -7.56 -0.74
N TYR A 94 -5.48 -7.09 -1.55
CA TYR A 94 -5.74 -6.19 -2.66
C TYR A 94 -4.92 -6.67 -3.85
N SER A 95 -5.59 -7.28 -4.82
CA SER A 95 -4.96 -7.90 -5.97
C SER A 95 -5.63 -7.48 -7.28
N VAL A 96 -4.83 -7.40 -8.34
CA VAL A 96 -5.29 -7.28 -9.72
C VAL A 96 -4.99 -8.61 -10.41
N VAL A 97 -6.02 -9.21 -11.02
CA VAL A 97 -5.96 -10.50 -11.73
C VAL A 97 -6.16 -10.32 -13.23
#